data_AF-A0A972GF97-F1
#
_entry.id   AF-A0A972GF97-F1
#
_cell.length_a   1.000
_cell.length_b   1.000
_cell.length_c   1.000
_cell.angle_alpha   90.00
_cell.angle_beta   90.00
_cell.angle_gamma   90.00
#
_symmetry.space_group_name_H-M   'P 1'
#
loop_
_entity.id
_entity.type
_entity.pdbx_description
1 polymer ?
#
loop_
_entity_poly.entity_id
_entity_poly.type
_entity_poly.pdbx_seq_one_letter_code
_entity_poly.pdbx_strand_id
1 'polypeptide(L)'
;MKRLIKGMSYTFNRNLGWQDRLIRAVASLGILTLYGFRVFPGAIGLMLAILAGMVLVTAVVSRCSICYIAGVCTIGAKERIKLDNSGIKYENA
;
A
#
# COMPACT_ATOMS: atom_id res chain seq x y z
N MET A 1 -4.70 -11.91 10.11
CA MET A 1 -4.68 -10.85 9.07
C MET A 1 -6.02 -10.16 8.83
N LYS A 2 -7.15 -10.88 8.61
CA LYS A 2 -8.45 -10.25 8.31
C LYS A 2 -8.92 -9.21 9.34
N ARG A 3 -8.71 -9.44 10.65
CA ARG A 3 -9.07 -8.50 11.73
C ARG A 3 -8.26 -7.19 11.73
N LEU A 4 -6.95 -7.25 11.51
CA LEU A 4 -6.08 -6.06 11.44
C LEU A 4 -6.41 -5.20 10.21
N ILE A 5 -6.64 -5.85 9.07
CA ILE A 5 -7.04 -5.16 7.83
C ILE A 5 -8.43 -4.53 8.02
N LYS A 6 -9.39 -5.25 8.64
CA LYS A 6 -10.70 -4.69 8.97
C LYS A 6 -10.58 -3.43 9.83
N GLY A 7 -9.79 -3.49 10.91
CA GLY A 7 -9.59 -2.36 11.84
C GLY A 7 -9.04 -1.10 11.17
N MET A 8 -8.00 -1.23 10.33
CA MET A 8 -7.47 -0.09 9.58
C MET A 8 -8.44 0.46 8.55
N SER A 9 -9.19 -0.40 7.86
CA SER A 9 -10.18 0.05 6.86
C SER A 9 -11.37 0.78 7.48
N TYR A 10 -11.68 0.59 8.77
CA TYR A 10 -12.69 1.40 9.47
C TYR A 10 -12.19 2.81 9.81
N THR A 11 -10.88 2.99 10.00
CA THR A 11 -10.29 4.31 10.26
C THR A 11 -10.13 5.12 8.98
N PHE A 12 -9.83 4.43 7.86
CA PHE A 12 -9.53 5.06 6.59
C PHE A 12 -10.22 4.36 5.42
N ASN A 13 -11.00 5.12 4.64
CA ASN A 13 -11.48 4.69 3.33
C ASN A 13 -10.33 4.19 2.45
N ARG A 14 -10.50 3.00 1.90
CA ARG A 14 -9.51 2.38 1.03
C ARG A 14 -9.46 3.08 -0.33
N ASN A 15 -8.28 3.40 -0.86
CA ASN A 15 -8.14 3.89 -2.25
C ASN A 15 -7.24 3.02 -3.14
N LEU A 16 -6.48 2.08 -2.57
CA LEU A 16 -5.64 1.17 -3.35
C LEU A 16 -6.31 -0.16 -3.63
N GLY A 17 -6.35 -0.49 -4.93
CA GLY A 17 -6.67 -1.83 -5.41
C GLY A 17 -5.62 -2.87 -5.01
N TRP A 18 -6.00 -4.15 -5.06
CA TRP A 18 -5.14 -5.27 -4.72
C TRP A 18 -3.86 -5.30 -5.58
N GLN A 19 -3.96 -5.05 -6.88
CA GLN A 19 -2.83 -5.08 -7.80
C GLN A 19 -1.76 -4.05 -7.42
N ASP A 20 -2.15 -2.80 -7.17
CA ASP A 20 -1.23 -1.72 -6.79
C ASP A 20 -0.56 -2.02 -5.44
N ARG A 21 -1.31 -2.55 -4.46
CA ARG A 21 -0.74 -3.00 -3.18
C ARG A 21 0.28 -4.11 -3.34
N LEU A 22 0.01 -5.08 -4.21
CA LEU A 22 0.91 -6.21 -4.43
C LEU A 22 2.21 -5.73 -5.08
N ILE A 23 2.12 -4.90 -6.12
CA ILE A 23 3.29 -4.33 -6.80
C ILE A 23 4.15 -3.54 -5.81
N ARG A 24 3.53 -2.67 -5.00
CA ARG A 24 4.22 -1.89 -3.97
C ARG A 24 4.89 -2.76 -2.92
N ALA A 25 4.21 -3.79 -2.44
CA ALA A 25 4.75 -4.70 -1.44
C ALA A 25 5.97 -5.46 -1.99
N VAL A 26 5.85 -6.02 -3.19
CA VAL A 26 6.96 -6.76 -3.84
C VAL A 26 8.15 -5.85 -4.11
N ALA A 27 7.93 -4.67 -4.69
CA ALA A 27 9.00 -3.71 -4.98
C ALA A 27 9.71 -3.26 -3.69
N SER A 28 8.96 -2.92 -2.65
CA SER A 28 9.52 -2.45 -1.39
C SER A 28 10.31 -3.54 -0.66
N LEU A 29 9.79 -4.77 -0.62
CA LEU A 29 10.50 -5.91 -0.04
C LEU A 29 11.77 -6.24 -0.83
N GLY A 30 11.75 -6.12 -2.16
CA GLY A 30 12.93 -6.27 -3.00
C GLY A 30 14.02 -5.27 -2.64
N ILE A 31 13.68 -3.98 -2.56
CA ILE A 31 14.64 -2.91 -2.20
C ILE A 31 15.21 -3.13 -0.79
N LEU A 32 14.36 -3.44 0.19
CA LEU A 32 14.80 -3.69 1.57
C LEU A 32 15.74 -4.90 1.65
N THR A 33 15.48 -5.94 0.86
CA THR A 33 16.35 -7.12 0.77
C THR A 33 17.71 -6.76 0.16
N LEU A 34 17.72 -6.00 -0.95
CA LEU A 34 18.97 -5.52 -1.57
C LEU A 34 19.78 -4.61 -0.64
N TYR A 35 19.12 -3.78 0.16
CA TYR A 35 19.77 -2.98 1.20
C TYR A 35 20.40 -3.86 2.29
N GLY A 36 19.69 -4.91 2.75
CA GLY A 36 20.22 -5.88 3.71
C GLY A 36 21.47 -6.60 3.21
N PHE A 37 21.54 -6.90 1.90
CA PHE A 37 22.73 -7.45 1.24
C PHE A 37 23.82 -6.42 0.93
N ARG A 38 23.65 -5.16 1.34
CA ARG A 38 24.60 -4.05 1.11
C ARG A 38 24.91 -3.81 -0.37
N VAL A 39 23.98 -4.12 -1.28
CA VAL A 39 24.11 -3.85 -2.73
C VAL A 39 24.22 -2.35 -2.99
N PHE A 40 23.50 -1.54 -2.21
CA PHE A 40 23.60 -0.09 -2.22
C PHE A 40 24.15 0.40 -0.86
N PRO A 41 25.47 0.64 -0.73
CA PRO A 41 26.06 1.12 0.52
C PRO A 41 25.89 2.64 0.70
N GLY A 42 26.09 3.10 1.94
CA GLY A 42 26.13 4.52 2.28
C GLY A 42 24.76 5.19 2.33
N ALA A 43 24.76 6.52 2.18
CA ALA A 43 23.56 7.35 2.33
C ALA A 43 22.45 7.01 1.32
N ILE A 44 22.82 6.64 0.08
CA ILE A 44 21.87 6.30 -0.98
C ILE A 44 21.07 5.05 -0.61
N GLY A 45 21.74 4.01 -0.10
CA GLY A 45 21.08 2.79 0.35
C GLY A 45 20.08 3.04 1.47
N LEU A 46 20.48 3.84 2.47
CA LEU A 46 19.61 4.19 3.59
C LEU A 46 18.38 4.99 3.12
N MET A 47 18.57 5.97 2.23
CA MET A 47 17.47 6.76 1.68
C MET A 47 16.46 5.86 0.93
N LEU A 48 16.96 4.96 0.07
CA LEU A 48 16.11 4.00 -0.66
C LEU A 48 15.36 3.06 0.30
N ALA A 49 16.02 2.58 1.36
CA ALA A 49 15.40 1.72 2.36
C ALA A 49 14.27 2.43 3.11
N ILE A 50 14.46 3.70 3.49
CA ILE A 50 13.42 4.51 4.15
C ILE A 50 12.22 4.70 3.22
N LEU A 51 12.45 5.08 1.96
CA LEU A 51 11.39 5.25 0.97
C LEU A 51 10.63 3.93 0.73
N ALA A 52 11.35 2.82 0.59
CA ALA A 52 10.75 1.49 0.47
C ALA A 52 9.91 1.14 1.69
N GLY A 53 10.39 1.43 2.90
CA GLY A 53 9.63 1.25 4.14
C GLY A 53 8.31 2.03 4.14
N MET A 54 8.35 3.31 3.76
CA MET A 54 7.15 4.14 3.64
C MET A 54 6.16 3.58 2.61
N VAL A 55 6.64 3.19 1.42
CA VAL A 55 5.79 2.59 0.38
C VAL A 55 5.19 1.26 0.84
N LEU A 56 5.94 0.43 1.58
CA LEU A 56 5.43 -0.81 2.14
C LEU A 56 4.28 -0.56 3.12
N VAL A 57 4.41 0.44 3.99
CA VAL A 57 3.33 0.84 4.90
C VAL A 57 2.06 1.23 4.13
N THR A 58 2.17 1.97 3.01
CA THR A 58 1.00 2.31 2.18
C THR A 58 0.28 1.07 1.63
N ALA A 59 1.04 0.01 1.28
CA ALA A 59 0.47 -1.25 0.82
C ALA A 59 -0.24 -2.02 1.95
N VAL A 60 0.24 -1.92 3.20
CA VAL A 60 -0.40 -2.53 4.37
C VAL A 60 -1.70 -1.81 4.74
N VAL A 61 -1.66 -0.48 4.85
CA VAL A 61 -2.81 0.35 5.24
C VAL A 61 -3.85 0.45 4.11
N SER A 62 -3.47 0.10 2.87
CA SER A 62 -4.35 0.14 1.69
C SER A 62 -4.84 1.56 1.31
N ARG A 63 -4.11 2.58 1.76
CA ARG A 63 -4.36 3.98 1.47
C ARG A 63 -3.04 4.69 1.19
N CYS A 64 -3.00 5.44 0.10
CA CYS A 64 -1.90 6.34 -0.24
C CYS A 64 -2.40 7.76 -0.13
N SER A 65 -1.75 8.57 0.72
CA SER A 65 -2.07 9.98 0.92
C SER A 65 -1.98 10.78 -0.37
N ILE A 66 -0.98 10.49 -1.21
CA ILE A 66 -0.78 11.16 -2.51
C ILE A 66 -1.94 10.83 -3.46
N CYS A 67 -2.31 9.55 -3.59
CA CYS A 67 -3.45 9.16 -4.42
C CYS A 67 -4.76 9.77 -3.89
N TYR A 68 -4.90 9.89 -2.57
CA TYR A 68 -6.07 10.51 -1.94
C TYR A 68 -6.18 12.00 -2.27
N ILE A 69 -5.08 12.76 -2.10
CA ILE A 69 -5.05 14.20 -2.43
C ILE A 69 -5.27 14.42 -3.94
N ALA A 70 -4.78 13.50 -4.78
CA ALA A 70 -4.99 13.53 -6.22
C ALA A 70 -6.38 13.06 -6.68
N GLY A 71 -7.28 12.63 -5.78
CA GLY A 71 -8.59 12.09 -6.14
C GLY A 71 -8.54 10.75 -6.88
N VAL A 72 -7.43 10.02 -6.82
CA VAL A 72 -7.24 8.76 -7.54
C VAL A 72 -7.58 7.56 -6.66
N CYS A 73 -8.46 6.70 -7.16
CA CYS A 73 -8.78 5.41 -6.56
C CYS A 73 -8.47 4.28 -7.56
N THR A 74 -7.50 3.43 -7.23
CA THR A 74 -7.04 2.33 -8.11
C THR A 74 -7.82 1.03 -7.89
N ILE A 75 -8.92 1.07 -7.13
CA ILE A 75 -9.78 -0.09 -6.87
C ILE A 75 -10.63 -0.39 -8.11
N GLY A 76 -10.44 -1.57 -8.70
CA GLY A 76 -11.19 -2.03 -9.85
C GLY A 76 -12.63 -2.47 -9.52
N ALA A 77 -13.51 -2.50 -10.52
CA ALA A 77 -14.94 -2.79 -10.35
C ALA A 77 -15.23 -4.12 -9.64
N LYS A 78 -14.52 -5.20 -10.01
CA LYS A 78 -14.67 -6.52 -9.35
C LYS A 78 -14.26 -6.50 -7.87
N GLU A 79 -13.30 -5.65 -7.51
CA GLU A 79 -12.86 -5.51 -6.12
C GLU A 79 -13.86 -4.68 -5.32
N ARG A 80 -14.47 -3.63 -5.90
CA ARG A 80 -15.53 -2.84 -5.25
C ARG A 80 -16.71 -3.71 -4.81
N ILE A 81 -17.23 -4.54 -5.70
CA ILE A 81 -18.33 -5.48 -5.39
C ILE A 81 -17.96 -6.39 -4.19
N LYS A 82 -16.71 -6.87 -4.12
CA LYS A 82 -16.25 -7.69 -2.99
C LYS A 82 -16.16 -6.88 -1.69
N LEU A 83 -15.75 -5.62 -1.76
CA LEU A 83 -15.68 -4.72 -0.61
C LEU A 83 -17.08 -4.37 -0.10
N ASP A 84 -18.03 -4.12 -0.98
CA ASP A 84 -19.45 -3.87 -0.65
C ASP A 84 -20.05 -5.08 0.08
N ASN A 85 -19.87 -6.28 -0.48
CA ASN A 85 -20.31 -7.53 0.16
C ASN A 85 -19.63 -7.79 1.51
N SER A 86 -18.47 -7.18 1.75
CA SER A 86 -17.71 -7.30 3.01
C SER A 86 -17.98 -6.15 3.99
N GLY A 87 -18.81 -5.17 3.61
CA GLY A 87 -19.09 -3.97 4.39
C GLY A 87 -17.86 -3.07 4.61
N ILE A 88 -16.89 -3.09 3.68
CA ILE A 88 -15.66 -2.31 3.77
C ILE A 88 -15.80 -1.04 2.94
N LYS A 89 -15.70 0.13 3.59
CA LYS A 89 -15.74 1.42 2.89
C LYS A 89 -14.48 1.67 2.05
N TYR A 90 -14.68 2.29 0.90
CA TYR A 90 -13.62 2.72 0.00
C TYR A 90 -13.90 4.13 -0.52
N GLU A 91 -12.89 4.76 -1.09
CA GLU A 91 -13.01 6.11 -1.67
C GLU A 91 -13.76 6.04 -3.01
N ASN A 92 -14.75 6.92 -3.16
CA ASN A 92 -15.43 7.15 -4.42
C ASN A 92 -14.52 8.09 -5.23
N ALA A 93 -13.98 7.62 -6.35
CA ALA A 93 -13.26 8.47 -7.29
C ALA A 93 -14.25 9.29 -8.10
#